data_AF-A0AA41X5S8-F1
#
_entry.id   AF-A0AA41X5S8-F1
#
_cell.length_a   1.000
_cell.length_b   1.000
_cell.length_c   1.000
_cell.angle_alpha   90.00
_cell.angle_beta   90.00
_cell.angle_gamma   90.00
#
_symmetry.space_group_name_H-M   'P 1'
#
loop_
_entity.id
_entity.type
_entity.pdbx_description
1 polymer ?
#
loop_
_entity_poly.entity_id
_entity_poly.type
_entity_poly.pdbx_seq_one_letter_code
_entity_poly.pdbx_strand_id
1 'polypeptide(L)' 'LTADVDGAWSYDLTAADVTAMGEGAEDISITATDAAGNATMTTKSILVDTQAASLTTESLSAAENSTSVGTIETSET' A
#
# COMPACT_ATOMS: atom_id res chain seq x y z
N LEU A 1 -8.60 -5.16 27.31
CA LEU A 1 -8.13 -6.50 26.91
C LEU A 1 -7.64 -7.22 28.16
N THR A 2 -8.02 -8.48 28.33
CA THR A 2 -7.59 -9.33 29.46
C THR A 2 -7.25 -10.69 28.90
N ALA A 3 -6.13 -11.27 29.32
CA ALA A 3 -5.75 -12.62 28.91
C ALA A 3 -6.68 -13.66 29.55
N ASP A 4 -6.85 -14.81 28.89
CA ASP A 4 -7.63 -15.93 29.40
C ASP A 4 -6.88 -16.73 30.49
N VAL A 5 -7.47 -17.85 30.91
CA VAL A 5 -6.93 -18.72 31.97
C VAL A 5 -5.59 -19.35 31.59
N ASP A 6 -5.31 -19.47 30.29
CA ASP A 6 -4.07 -20.00 29.75
C ASP A 6 -3.04 -18.89 29.44
N GLY A 7 -3.40 -17.63 29.71
CA GLY A 7 -2.58 -16.46 29.43
C GLY A 7 -2.61 -16.01 27.96
N ALA A 8 -3.50 -16.58 27.14
CA ALA A 8 -3.67 -16.16 25.76
C ALA A 8 -4.53 -14.90 25.68
N TRP A 9 -4.20 -14.03 24.74
CA TRP A 9 -4.96 -12.82 24.46
C TRP A 9 -5.06 -12.64 22.95
N SER A 10 -6.12 -11.96 22.51
CA SER A 10 -6.29 -11.58 21.12
C SER A 10 -6.76 -10.13 21.04
N TYR A 11 -6.23 -9.39 20.08
CA TYR A 11 -6.69 -8.05 19.75
C TYR A 11 -7.04 -8.01 18.26
N ASP A 12 -8.28 -7.65 17.96
CA ASP A 12 -8.73 -7.46 16.58
C ASP A 12 -8.37 -6.05 16.13
N LEU A 13 -7.48 -5.95 15.14
CA LEU A 13 -7.15 -4.68 14.50
C LEU A 13 -8.35 -4.18 13.68
N THR A 14 -8.83 -2.98 14.01
CA THR A 14 -9.94 -2.35 13.31
C THR A 14 -9.45 -1.44 12.18
N ALA A 15 -10.33 -1.08 11.24
CA ALA A 15 -10.00 -0.11 10.20
C ALA A 15 -9.61 1.27 10.77
N ALA A 16 -10.17 1.65 11.92
CA ALA A 16 -9.82 2.89 12.60
C ALA A 16 -8.39 2.84 13.15
N ASP A 17 -7.96 1.69 13.70
CA ASP A 17 -6.58 1.49 14.17
C ASP A 17 -5.59 1.59 13.01
N VAL A 18 -5.89 0.91 11.89
CA VAL A 18 -5.04 0.94 10.68
C VAL A 18 -4.97 2.35 10.09
N THR A 19 -6.08 3.10 10.09
CA THR A 19 -6.10 4.49 9.62
C THR A 19 -5.26 5.39 10.52
N ALA A 20 -5.25 5.16 11.83
CA ALA A 20 -4.46 5.93 12.79
C ALA A 20 -2.95 5.61 12.71
N MET A 21 -2.60 4.37 12.36
CA MET A 21 -1.23 3.92 12.12
C MET A 21 -0.62 4.60 10.89
N GLY A 22 -1.37 4.74 9.80
CA GLY A 22 -0.84 5.27 8.54
C GLY A 22 -0.07 4.22 7.74
N GLU A 23 0.55 4.65 6.63
CA GLU A 23 1.24 3.77 5.68
C GLU A 23 2.70 3.51 6.10
N GLY A 24 3.17 2.28 5.94
CA GLY A 24 4.56 1.92 6.19
C GLY A 24 4.76 0.94 7.35
N ALA A 25 5.95 0.99 7.97
CA ALA A 25 6.34 0.07 9.02
C ALA A 25 5.87 0.55 10.40
N GLU A 26 5.17 -0.32 11.11
CA GLU A 26 4.55 -0.03 12.40
C GLU A 26 4.89 -1.12 13.41
N ASP A 27 4.98 -0.74 14.69
CA ASP A 27 5.31 -1.66 15.78
C ASP A 27 4.17 -1.77 16.79
N ILE A 28 3.68 -3.00 17.00
CA ILE A 28 2.71 -3.31 18.05
C ILE A 28 3.45 -3.88 19.25
N SER A 29 3.35 -3.21 20.39
CA SER A 29 3.96 -3.66 21.65
C SER A 29 2.90 -4.07 22.66
N ILE A 30 3.09 -5.24 23.28
CA ILE A 30 2.27 -5.74 24.37
C ILE A 30 3.15 -5.88 25.61
N THR A 31 2.65 -5.37 26.73
CA THR A 31 3.27 -5.52 28.05
C THR A 31 2.38 -6.38 28.93
N ALA A 32 2.92 -7.50 29.40
CA ALA A 32 2.29 -8.35 30.41
C ALA A 32 2.93 -8.07 31.76
N THR A 33 2.11 -7.74 32.77
CA THR A 33 2.57 -7.50 34.14
C THR A 33 1.93 -8.53 35.07
N ASP A 34 2.75 -9.22 35.87
CA ASP A 34 2.26 -10.17 36.87
C ASP A 34 1.77 -9.47 38.16
N ALA A 35 1.17 -10.25 39.07
CA ALA A 35 0.68 -9.71 40.35
C ALA A 35 1.78 -9.23 41.29
N ALA A 36 3.02 -9.65 41.09
CA ALA A 36 4.19 -9.20 41.84
C ALA A 36 4.81 -7.91 41.25
N GLY A 37 4.32 -7.44 40.10
CA GLY A 37 4.79 -6.24 39.42
C GLY A 37 5.90 -6.48 38.40
N ASN A 38 6.26 -7.72 38.08
CA ASN A 38 7.22 -8.00 37.01
C ASN A 38 6.55 -7.80 35.66
N ALA A 39 7.21 -7.07 34.76
CA ALA A 39 6.70 -6.81 33.41
C ALA A 39 7.57 -7.48 32.34
N THR A 40 6.93 -8.07 31.34
CA THR A 40 7.57 -8.57 30.13
C THR A 40 6.93 -7.90 28.92
N MET A 41 7.74 -7.42 27.99
CA MET A 41 7.29 -6.76 26.77
C MET A 41 7.59 -7.64 25.55
N THR A 42 6.66 -7.66 24.60
CA THR A 42 6.84 -8.28 23.28
C THR A 42 6.41 -7.29 22.21
N THR A 43 7.25 -7.11 21.20
CA THR A 43 6.99 -6.24 20.06
C THR A 43 6.87 -7.05 18.79
N LYS A 44 5.92 -6.69 17.93
CA LYS A 44 5.75 -7.23 16.59
C LYS A 44 5.69 -6.10 15.57
N SER A 45 6.57 -6.15 14.59
CA SER A 45 6.55 -5.23 13.46
C SER A 45 5.57 -5.71 12.39
N ILE A 46 4.82 -4.78 11.83
CA ILE A 46 3.87 -4.99 10.73
C ILE A 46 4.13 -3.96 9.62
N LEU A 47 3.59 -4.21 8.44
CA LEU A 47 3.57 -3.26 7.33
C LEU A 47 2.12 -2.94 7.00
N VAL A 48 1.76 -1.66 7.01
CA VAL A 48 0.47 -1.15 6.55
C VAL A 48 0.62 -0.67 5.12
N ASP A 49 -0.14 -1.29 4.23
CA ASP A 49 -0.22 -0.95 2.80
C ASP A 49 -1.70 -0.97 2.40
N THR A 50 -2.35 0.20 2.47
CA THR A 50 -3.76 0.37 2.07
C THR A 50 -3.91 1.10 0.74
N GLN A 51 -2.80 1.53 0.15
CA GLN A 51 -2.80 2.29 -1.09
C GLN A 51 -3.00 1.37 -2.30
N ALA A 52 -4.10 1.60 -3.02
CA ALA A 52 -4.31 0.93 -4.30
C ALA A 52 -3.30 1.42 -5.36
N ALA A 53 -2.78 0.49 -6.16
CA ALA A 53 -1.96 0.84 -7.30
C ALA A 53 -2.76 1.67 -8.31
N SER A 54 -2.21 2.82 -8.72
CA SER A 54 -2.81 3.65 -9.78
C SER A 54 -2.19 3.31 -11.13
N LEU A 55 -3.04 2.98 -12.11
CA LEU A 55 -2.63 2.86 -13.51
C LEU A 55 -2.97 4.16 -14.23
N THR A 56 -1.95 4.87 -14.71
CA THR A 56 -2.13 6.00 -15.62
C THR A 56 -2.30 5.49 -17.05
N THR A 57 -3.46 5.74 -17.66
CA THR A 57 -3.67 5.52 -19.09
C THR A 57 -3.08 6.69 -19.87
N GLU A 58 -1.92 6.49 -20.48
CA GLU A 58 -1.34 7.43 -21.45
C GLU A 58 -2.21 7.40 -22.72
N SER A 59 -2.81 8.53 -23.11
CA SER A 59 -3.55 8.62 -24.37
C SER A 59 -2.57 8.71 -25.54
N LEU A 60 -2.62 7.74 -26.45
CA LEU A 60 -1.92 7.82 -27.73
C LEU A 60 -2.62 8.87 -28.59
N SER A 61 -2.05 10.08 -28.70
CA SER A 61 -2.46 11.00 -29.76
C SER A 61 -2.07 10.37 -31.10
N ALA A 62 -3.01 10.31 -32.04
CA ALA A 62 -2.72 9.83 -33.38
C ALA A 62 -1.65 10.75 -33.99
N ALA A 63 -0.42 10.26 -34.07
CA ALA A 63 0.60 10.91 -34.88
C ALA A 63 0.04 10.95 -36.31
N GLU A 64 -0.27 12.15 -36.80
CA GLU A 64 -0.74 12.36 -38.15
C GLU A 64 0.36 11.89 -39.10
N ASN A 65 0.20 10.68 -39.64
CA ASN A 65 1.00 10.21 -40.76
C ASN A 65 0.58 11.03 -41.99
N SER A 66 1.09 12.26 -42.07
CA SER A 66 1.00 13.08 -43.26
C SER A 66 1.88 12.42 -44.32
N THR A 67 1.28 11.49 -45.08
CA THR A 67 1.87 11.01 -46.32
C THR A 67 1.89 12.17 -47.29
N SER A 68 3.01 12.88 -47.36
CA SER A 68 3.30 13.81 -48.43
C SER A 68 3.35 13.01 -49.73
N VAL A 69 2.27 13.05 -50.51
CA VAL A 69 2.27 12.54 -51.88
C VAL A 69 3.06 13.56 -52.71
N GLY A 70 4.32 13.23 -53.01
CA GLY A 70 5.15 14.04 -53.90
C GLY A 70 4.48 14.20 -55.25
N THR A 71 4.42 15.44 -55.75
CA THR A 71 3.93 15.75 -57.10
C THR A 71 4.76 14.96 -58.11
N ILE A 72 4.11 14.09 -58.88
CA ILE A 72 4.77 13.43 -60.03
C ILE A 72 4.80 14.48 -61.14
N GLU A 73 5.98 15.04 -61.42
CA GLU A 73 6.15 15.83 -62.65
C GLU A 73 6.23 14.88 -63.84
N THR A 74 5.25 14.97 -64.74
CA THR A 74 5.34 14.39 -66.08
C THR A 74 5.44 15.54 -67.08
N SER A 75 6.66 15.88 -67.50
CA SER A 75 6.85 16.53 -68.80
C SER A 75 7.16 15.45 -69.83
N GLU A 76 6.19 15.22 -70.70
CA GLU A 76 6.36 14.47 -71.94
C GLU A 76 7.12 15.34 -72.96
N THR A 77 7.75 14.67 -73.94
CA THR A 77 8.83 15.12 -74.86
C THR A 77 8.77 16.52 -75.43
#